data_AF-A0A955UYD4-F1
#
_entry.id   AF-A0A955UYD4-F1
#
_cell.length_a   1.000
_cell.length_b   1.000
_cell.length_c   1.000
_cell.angle_alpha   90.00
_cell.angle_beta   90.00
_cell.angle_gamma   90.00
#
_symmetry.space_group_name_H-M   'P 1'
#
loop_
_entity.id
_entity.type
_entity.pdbx_description
1 polymer ?
#
loop_
_entity_poly.entity_id
_entity_poly.type
_entity_poly.pdbx_seq_one_letter_code
_entity_poly.pdbx_strand_id
1 'polypeptide(L)'
;MTAERGADAAFAIAAEAVERTTTALAAALAACEALDLGEDMEARLGALLDDRERALVELRARAPLATETSRNAWRERLRESDRDVCELASRARDAAALEVRTARAARRRLRELDAVRPDPPRFVDGRA
;
A
#
# COMPACT_ATOMS: atom_id res chain seq x y z
N MET A 1 20.08 21.33 30.38
CA MET A 1 20.46 21.07 28.96
C MET A 1 19.97 19.72 28.40
N THR A 2 18.98 19.03 28.97
CA THR A 2 18.68 17.62 28.56
C THR A 2 17.23 17.28 28.22
N ALA A 3 16.23 18.09 28.60
CA ALA A 3 14.83 17.81 28.27
C ALA A 3 14.40 18.30 26.87
N GLU A 4 14.95 19.44 26.42
CA GLU A 4 14.59 20.04 25.13
C GLU A 4 15.12 19.23 23.93
N ARG A 5 16.37 18.73 23.99
CA ARG A 5 16.94 17.91 22.90
C ARG A 5 16.24 16.57 22.70
N GLY A 6 15.67 15.99 23.77
CA GLY A 6 14.92 14.72 23.69
C GLY A 6 13.56 14.88 23.02
N ALA A 7 12.99 16.08 23.08
CA ALA A 7 11.72 16.41 22.45
C ALA A 7 11.83 16.51 20.93
N ASP A 8 12.89 17.17 20.44
CA ASP A 8 13.12 17.36 19.00
C ASP A 8 13.38 16.02 18.30
N ALA A 9 14.14 15.13 18.95
CA ALA A 9 14.39 13.78 18.45
C ALA A 9 13.09 12.96 18.28
N ALA A 10 12.13 13.12 19.20
CA ALA A 10 10.87 12.40 19.11
C ALA A 10 9.97 12.84 17.95
N PHE A 11 9.93 14.16 17.66
CA PHE A 11 9.20 14.67 16.50
C PHE A 11 9.86 14.28 15.18
N ALA A 12 11.19 14.30 15.13
CA ALA A 12 11.93 13.83 13.96
C ALA A 12 11.61 12.36 13.65
N ILE A 13 11.64 11.48 14.65
CA ILE A 13 11.29 10.05 14.51
C ILE A 13 9.82 9.88 14.06
N ALA A 14 8.90 10.64 14.64
CA ALA A 14 7.49 10.60 14.27
C ALA A 14 7.27 11.04 12.81
N ALA A 15 7.88 12.14 12.39
CA ALA A 15 7.79 12.62 11.01
C ALA A 15 8.40 11.62 10.02
N GLU A 16 9.55 11.01 10.36
CA GLU A 16 10.18 9.97 9.53
C GLU A 16 9.29 8.71 9.40
N ALA A 17 8.61 8.31 10.47
CA ALA A 17 7.65 7.20 10.42
C ALA A 17 6.45 7.52 9.51
N VAL A 18 5.89 8.73 9.62
CA VAL A 18 4.81 9.20 8.75
C VAL A 18 5.27 9.27 7.28
N GLU A 19 6.46 9.76 7.01
CA GLU A 19 7.03 9.83 5.66
C GLU A 19 7.23 8.43 5.03
N ARG A 20 7.76 7.46 5.79
CA ARG A 20 7.90 6.07 5.34
C ARG A 20 6.57 5.43 4.98
N THR A 21 5.56 5.58 5.84
CA THR A 21 4.23 5.00 5.62
C THR A 21 3.48 5.68 4.47
N THR A 22 3.63 6.99 4.30
CA THR A 22 3.10 7.75 3.14
C THR A 22 3.65 7.18 1.84
N THR A 23 4.97 6.96 1.78
CA THR A 23 5.63 6.32 0.63
C THR A 23 5.07 4.91 0.37
N ALA A 24 4.84 4.13 1.42
CA ALA A 24 4.27 2.80 1.29
C ALA A 24 2.81 2.81 0.79
N LEU A 25 1.99 3.77 1.24
CA LEU A 25 0.61 3.95 0.77
C LEU A 25 0.57 4.36 -0.69
N ALA A 26 1.41 5.31 -1.13
CA ALA A 26 1.50 5.71 -2.53
C ALA A 26 1.89 4.53 -3.43
N ALA A 27 2.85 3.70 -3.00
CA ALA A 27 3.22 2.48 -3.73
C ALA A 27 2.08 1.45 -3.77
N ALA A 28 1.32 1.30 -2.68
CA ALA A 28 0.18 0.40 -2.62
C ALA A 28 -0.96 0.87 -3.54
N LEU A 29 -1.25 2.18 -3.59
CA LEU A 29 -2.23 2.76 -4.48
C LEU A 29 -1.84 2.53 -5.96
N ALA A 30 -0.60 2.86 -6.33
CA ALA A 30 -0.10 2.61 -7.69
C ALA A 30 -0.15 1.12 -8.09
N ALA A 31 0.07 0.21 -7.13
CA ALA A 31 -0.07 -1.22 -7.37
C ALA A 31 -1.54 -1.64 -7.57
N CYS A 32 -2.48 -1.04 -6.85
CA CYS A 32 -3.92 -1.29 -7.03
C CYS A 32 -4.39 -0.80 -8.40
N GLU A 33 -4.01 0.41 -8.80
CA GLU A 33 -4.33 0.99 -10.11
C GLU A 33 -3.77 0.12 -11.25
N ALA A 34 -2.52 -0.35 -11.12
CA ALA A 34 -1.90 -1.20 -12.13
C ALA A 34 -2.53 -2.61 -12.25
N LEU A 35 -3.20 -3.07 -11.19
CA LEU A 35 -3.83 -4.38 -11.11
C LEU A 35 -5.36 -4.33 -11.26
N ASP A 36 -5.95 -3.14 -11.37
CA ASP A 36 -7.39 -2.92 -11.43
C ASP A 36 -8.13 -3.61 -10.27
N LEU A 37 -7.65 -3.40 -9.03
CA LEU A 37 -8.19 -4.04 -7.83
C LEU A 37 -9.52 -3.44 -7.36
N GLY A 38 -10.04 -2.43 -8.08
CA GLY A 38 -11.34 -1.82 -7.87
C GLY A 38 -11.29 -0.42 -7.24
N GLU A 39 -12.17 0.45 -7.75
CA GLU A 39 -12.28 1.87 -7.39
C GLU A 39 -12.45 2.12 -5.88
N ASP A 40 -13.15 1.21 -5.16
CA ASP A 40 -13.36 1.32 -3.71
C ASP A 40 -12.05 1.18 -2.91
N MET A 41 -11.13 0.31 -3.33
CA MET A 41 -9.85 0.12 -2.66
C MET A 41 -8.93 1.31 -2.93
N GLU A 42 -8.91 1.79 -4.18
CA GLU A 42 -8.15 2.96 -4.60
C GLU A 42 -8.61 4.21 -3.86
N ALA A 43 -9.93 4.46 -3.79
CA ALA A 43 -10.50 5.58 -3.06
C ALA A 43 -10.13 5.56 -1.57
N ARG A 44 -10.15 4.39 -0.93
CA ARG A 44 -9.78 4.24 0.49
C ARG A 44 -8.28 4.44 0.72
N LEU A 45 -7.43 3.95 -0.16
CA LEU A 45 -5.98 4.16 -0.08
C LEU A 45 -5.61 5.62 -0.34
N GLY A 46 -6.26 6.26 -1.32
CA GLY A 46 -6.08 7.68 -1.61
C GLY A 46 -6.48 8.58 -0.44
N ALA A 47 -7.65 8.35 0.17
CA ALA A 47 -8.09 9.12 1.33
C ALA A 47 -7.09 9.02 2.51
N LEU A 48 -6.53 7.83 2.76
CA LEU A 48 -5.52 7.65 3.79
C LEU A 48 -4.18 8.30 3.44
N LEU A 49 -3.79 8.28 2.16
CA LEU A 49 -2.59 8.97 1.70
C LEU A 49 -2.72 10.48 1.97
N ASP A 50 -3.84 11.08 1.56
CA ASP A 50 -4.13 12.49 1.79
C ASP A 50 -4.11 12.87 3.28
N ASP A 51 -4.71 12.03 4.14
CA ASP A 51 -4.70 12.23 5.59
C ASP A 51 -3.27 12.15 6.18
N ARG A 52 -2.42 11.26 5.66
CA ARG A 52 -1.02 11.11 6.11
C ARG A 52 -0.14 12.26 5.63
N GLU A 53 -0.31 12.72 4.41
CA GLU A 53 0.36 13.92 3.91
C GLU A 53 0.00 15.15 4.73
N ARG A 54 -1.28 15.31 5.06
CA ARG A 54 -1.76 16.38 5.95
C ARG A 54 -1.14 16.27 7.34
N ALA A 55 -1.11 15.07 7.93
CA ALA A 55 -0.51 14.84 9.24
C ALA A 55 1.00 15.16 9.24
N LEU A 56 1.73 14.82 8.17
CA LEU A 56 3.16 15.13 8.03
C LEU A 56 3.41 16.64 7.98
N VAL A 57 2.59 17.38 7.21
CA VAL A 57 2.66 18.84 7.14
C VAL A 57 2.39 19.46 8.52
N GLU A 58 1.34 19.02 9.21
CA GLU A 58 1.00 19.51 10.55
C GLU A 58 2.10 19.21 11.58
N LEU A 59 2.68 18.02 11.55
CA LEU A 59 3.81 17.63 12.39
C LEU A 59 5.01 18.53 12.18
N ARG A 60 5.42 18.74 10.91
CA ARG A 60 6.56 19.58 10.56
C ARG A 60 6.33 21.03 10.97
N ALA A 61 5.11 21.55 10.83
CA ALA A 61 4.75 22.91 11.23
C ALA A 61 4.72 23.10 12.76
N ARG A 62 4.32 22.07 13.53
CA ARG A 62 4.16 22.16 15.00
C ARG A 62 5.39 21.74 15.79
N ALA A 63 6.31 20.98 15.18
CA ALA A 63 7.55 20.52 15.82
C ALA A 63 8.34 21.66 16.53
N PRO A 64 8.48 22.88 15.96
CA PRO A 64 9.21 23.97 16.61
C PRO A 64 8.52 24.55 17.86
N LEU A 65 7.23 24.25 18.08
CA LEU A 65 6.37 24.90 19.08
C LEU A 65 5.82 23.92 20.14
N ALA A 66 6.22 22.65 20.11
CA ALA A 66 5.54 21.58 20.84
C ALA A 66 5.98 21.44 22.31
N THR A 67 5.08 21.75 23.22
CA THR A 67 5.21 21.46 24.66
C THR A 67 5.07 19.97 24.94
N GLU A 68 5.61 19.48 26.06
CA GLU A 68 5.62 18.05 26.42
C GLU A 68 4.24 17.37 26.39
N THR A 69 3.21 18.04 26.89
CA THR A 69 1.82 17.56 26.88
C THR A 69 1.28 17.41 25.46
N SER A 70 1.56 18.36 24.58
CA SER A 70 1.16 18.27 23.17
C SER A 70 1.83 17.08 22.46
N ARG A 71 3.06 16.71 22.86
CA ARG A 71 3.81 15.59 22.26
C ARG A 71 3.16 14.24 22.56
N ASN A 72 2.74 14.01 23.80
CA ASN A 72 2.13 12.74 24.18
C ASN A 72 0.79 12.53 23.48
N ALA A 73 -0.03 13.59 23.36
CA ALA A 73 -1.27 13.52 22.59
C ALA A 73 -1.01 13.20 21.10
N TRP A 74 0.04 13.79 20.51
CA TRP A 74 0.43 13.50 19.13
C TRP A 74 0.97 12.09 18.93
N ARG A 75 1.82 11.59 19.85
CA ARG A 75 2.32 10.21 19.81
C ARG A 75 1.18 9.19 19.86
N GLU A 76 0.19 9.42 20.70
CA GLU A 76 -0.93 8.47 20.84
C GLU A 76 -1.81 8.48 19.58
N ARG A 77 -2.14 9.67 19.05
CA ARG A 77 -2.85 9.81 17.77
C ARG A 77 -2.10 9.14 16.60
N LEU A 78 -0.78 9.30 16.56
CA LEU A 78 0.03 8.69 15.51
C LEU A 78 0.08 7.18 15.62
N ARG A 79 0.18 6.60 16.82
CA ARG A 79 0.16 5.15 17.01
C ARG A 79 -1.15 4.52 16.55
N GLU A 80 -2.27 5.17 16.83
CA GLU A 80 -3.59 4.70 16.42
C GLU A 80 -3.74 4.79 14.89
N SER A 81 -3.37 5.93 14.29
CA SER A 81 -3.32 6.09 12.83
C SER A 81 -2.37 5.10 12.14
N ASP A 82 -1.18 4.86 12.71
CA ASP A 82 -0.20 3.92 12.16
C ASP A 82 -0.73 2.49 12.17
N ARG A 83 -1.48 2.11 13.21
CA ARG A 83 -2.10 0.79 13.31
C ARG A 83 -3.10 0.58 12.18
N ASP A 84 -4.01 1.52 11.99
CA ASP A 84 -5.05 1.44 10.96
C ASP A 84 -4.46 1.42 9.55
N VAL A 85 -3.44 2.25 9.30
CA VAL A 85 -2.70 2.28 8.03
C VAL A 85 -1.95 0.97 7.79
N CYS A 86 -1.23 0.45 8.78
CA CYS A 86 -0.51 -0.82 8.65
C CYS A 86 -1.47 -1.98 8.37
N GLU A 87 -2.61 -2.01 9.06
CA GLU A 87 -3.62 -3.05 8.87
C GLU A 87 -4.22 -3.00 7.47
N LEU A 88 -4.62 -1.81 6.99
CA LEU A 88 -5.17 -1.67 5.65
C LEU A 88 -4.12 -1.96 4.56
N ALA A 89 -2.89 -1.48 4.71
CA ALA A 89 -1.80 -1.79 3.79
C ALA A 89 -1.47 -3.29 3.77
N SER A 90 -1.64 -3.99 4.90
CA SER A 90 -1.53 -5.46 4.93
C SER A 90 -2.66 -6.10 4.12
N ARG A 91 -3.91 -5.69 4.34
CA ARG A 91 -5.08 -6.22 3.61
C ARG A 91 -4.99 -5.99 2.09
N ALA A 92 -4.54 -4.81 1.67
CA ALA A 92 -4.32 -4.49 0.25
C ALA A 92 -3.25 -5.39 -0.37
N ARG A 93 -2.13 -5.61 0.34
CA ARG A 93 -1.08 -6.57 -0.09
C ARG A 93 -1.61 -8.00 -0.18
N ASP A 94 -2.43 -8.44 0.77
CA ASP A 94 -3.01 -9.78 0.77
C ASP A 94 -3.98 -9.98 -0.40
N ALA A 95 -4.80 -8.97 -0.71
CA ALA A 95 -5.68 -8.97 -1.87
C ALA A 95 -4.88 -9.04 -3.18
N ALA A 96 -3.87 -8.18 -3.35
CA ALA A 96 -3.00 -8.22 -4.52
C ALA A 96 -2.27 -9.58 -4.68
N ALA A 97 -1.78 -10.15 -3.57
CA ALA A 97 -1.12 -11.45 -3.57
C ALA A 97 -2.09 -12.58 -3.95
N LEU A 98 -3.36 -12.49 -3.55
CA LEU A 98 -4.41 -13.43 -3.96
C LEU A 98 -4.65 -13.34 -5.47
N GLU A 99 -4.87 -12.15 -6.02
CA GLU A 99 -5.11 -11.95 -7.46
C GLU A 99 -3.95 -12.47 -8.32
N VAL A 100 -2.70 -12.17 -7.91
CA VAL A 100 -1.52 -12.70 -8.61
C VAL A 100 -1.46 -14.23 -8.58
N ARG A 101 -1.82 -14.87 -7.46
CA ARG A 101 -1.88 -16.34 -7.37
C ARG A 101 -2.98 -16.90 -8.26
N THR A 102 -4.16 -16.28 -8.27
CA THR A 102 -5.29 -16.66 -9.12
C THR A 102 -4.93 -16.56 -10.61
N ALA A 103 -4.35 -15.44 -11.03
CA ALA A 103 -3.88 -15.23 -12.40
C ALA A 103 -2.81 -16.26 -12.81
N ARG A 104 -1.87 -16.58 -11.92
CA ARG A 104 -0.87 -17.64 -12.16
C ARG A 104 -1.51 -19.01 -12.31
N ALA A 105 -2.49 -19.36 -11.46
CA ALA A 105 -3.22 -20.62 -11.55
C ALA A 105 -4.02 -20.73 -12.86
N ALA A 106 -4.71 -19.67 -13.26
CA ALA A 106 -5.44 -19.60 -14.54
C ALA A 106 -4.50 -19.81 -15.74
N ARG A 107 -3.35 -19.13 -15.76
CA ARG A 107 -2.33 -19.32 -16.82
C ARG A 107 -1.79 -20.74 -16.87
N ARG A 108 -1.55 -21.38 -15.72
CA ARG A 108 -1.14 -22.78 -15.67
C ARG A 108 -2.22 -23.68 -16.28
N ARG A 109 -3.49 -23.46 -15.90
CA ARG A 109 -4.62 -24.24 -16.40
C ARG A 109 -4.80 -24.09 -17.92
N LEU A 110 -4.63 -22.89 -18.46
CA LEU A 110 -4.66 -22.65 -19.90
C LEU A 110 -3.58 -23.45 -20.64
N ARG A 111 -2.34 -23.46 -20.12
CA ARG A 111 -1.26 -24.27 -20.72
C ARG A 111 -1.55 -25.77 -20.68
N GLU A 112 -2.13 -26.26 -19.59
CA GLU A 112 -2.56 -27.66 -19.48
C GLU A 112 -3.64 -28.00 -20.51
N LEU A 113 -4.61 -27.10 -20.72
CA LEU A 113 -5.66 -27.27 -21.73
C LEU A 113 -5.11 -27.23 -23.16
N ASP A 114 -4.20 -26.29 -23.44
CA ASP A 114 -3.54 -26.19 -24.75
C ASP A 114 -2.69 -27.43 -25.06
N ALA A 115 -2.03 -28.01 -24.05
CA ALA A 115 -1.25 -29.24 -24.23
C ALA A 115 -2.10 -30.48 -24.55
N VAL A 116 -3.38 -30.47 -24.20
CA VAL A 116 -4.32 -31.58 -24.45
C VAL A 116 -5.12 -31.38 -25.74
N ARG A 117 -5.07 -30.18 -26.33
CA ARG A 117 -5.76 -29.90 -27.59
C ARG A 117 -5.10 -30.74 -28.69
N PRO A 118 -5.87 -31.60 -29.39
CA PRO A 118 -5.30 -32.41 -30.47
C PRO A 118 -4.79 -31.50 -31.58
N ASP A 119 -3.67 -31.87 -32.20
CA ASP A 119 -3.18 -31.20 -33.40
C ASP A 119 -4.34 -31.08 -34.41
N PRO A 120 -4.58 -29.88 -34.98
CA PRO A 120 -5.63 -29.73 -35.97
C PRO A 120 -5.35 -30.72 -37.10
N PRO A 121 -6.36 -31.48 -37.57
CA PRO A 121 -6.15 -32.43 -38.65
C PRO A 121 -5.55 -31.67 -39.83
N ARG A 122 -4.41 -32.13 -40.32
CA ARG A 122 -3.86 -31.63 -41.57
C ARG A 122 -4.84 -32.06 -42.65
N PHE A 123 -5.66 -31.12 -43.11
CA PHE A 123 -6.41 -31.29 -44.34
C PHE A 123 -5.37 -31.45 -45.45
N VAL A 124 -5.18 -32.68 -45.91
CA VAL A 124 -4.41 -32.92 -47.13
C VAL A 124 -5.32 -32.45 -48.25
N ASP A 125 -4.93 -31.36 -48.92
CA ASP A 125 -5.59 -30.91 -50.15
C ASP A 125 -5.45 -32.01 -51.20
N GLY A 126 -6.44 -32.90 -51.24
CA GLY A 126 -6.59 -33.87 -52.31
C GLY A 126 -6.80 -33.10 -53.60
N ARG A 127 -5.77 -33.01 -54.44
CA ARG A 127 -5.97 -32.65 -55.85
C ARG A 127 -6.94 -33.67 -56.43
N ALA A 128 -8.10 -33.17 -56.84
CA ALA A 128 -9.06 -33.89 -57.67
C ALA A 128 -8.40 -34.39 -58.96
#